data_AF-A0A1H4I7Z6-F1
#
_entry.id   AF-A0A1H4I7Z6-F1
#
_cell.length_a   1.000
_cell.length_b   1.000
_cell.length_c   1.000
_cell.angle_alpha   90.00
_cell.angle_beta   90.00
_cell.angle_gamma   90.00
#
_symmetry.space_group_name_H-M   'P 1'
#
loop_
_entity.id
_entity.type
_entity.pdbx_description
1 polymer ?
#
loop_
_entity_poly.entity_id
_entity_poly.type
_entity_poly.pdbx_seq_one_letter_code
_entity_poly.pdbx_strand_id
1 'polypeptide(L)'
;MFLLLDSAGQEAGRGTTDAQGKLIFSNLAPGVYRLKETASGSPLHEVVADQDVIVTPGATTRLTITDPFRAAKVLLQAKDDKTGKLLPGATVNIGTGTSTLLTLTTGAKGTVSGELPMSSHKASSGSRRSKPLPATTRTSRPRSSQRLPATR
;
A
#
# COMPACT_ATOMS: atom_id res chain seq x y z
N MET A 1 9.91 3.68 6.38
CA MET A 1 10.98 4.68 6.20
C MET A 1 11.35 4.66 4.73
N PHE A 2 11.32 5.82 4.10
CA PHE A 2 11.60 6.01 2.70
C PHE A 2 12.71 7.05 2.52
N LEU A 3 13.53 6.84 1.50
CA LEU A 3 14.57 7.72 1.02
C LEU A 3 14.26 8.08 -0.43
N LEU A 4 14.26 9.36 -0.76
CA LEU A 4 14.10 9.86 -2.12
C LEU A 4 15.46 10.33 -2.62
N LEU A 5 15.90 9.78 -3.75
CA LEU A 5 17.16 10.11 -4.39
C LEU A 5 16.90 10.85 -5.69
N ASP A 6 17.70 11.88 -5.99
CA ASP A 6 17.70 12.55 -7.29
C ASP A 6 18.44 11.73 -8.36
N SER A 7 18.52 12.27 -9.58
CA SER A 7 19.17 11.63 -10.72
C SER A 7 20.69 11.44 -10.55
N ALA A 8 21.33 12.18 -9.65
CA ALA A 8 22.74 12.02 -9.28
C ALA A 8 22.93 11.05 -8.10
N GLY A 9 21.84 10.42 -7.63
CA GLY A 9 21.85 9.52 -6.48
C GLY A 9 21.99 10.25 -5.14
N GLN A 10 21.82 11.57 -5.10
CA GLN A 10 21.89 12.36 -3.87
C GLN A 10 20.53 12.35 -3.16
N GLU A 11 20.56 12.45 -1.83
CA GLU A 11 19.35 12.50 -1.03
C GLU A 11 18.58 13.80 -1.27
N ALA A 12 17.41 13.67 -1.89
CA ALA A 12 16.45 14.75 -2.07
C ALA A 12 15.42 14.83 -0.93
N GLY A 13 15.30 13.77 -0.12
CA GLY A 13 14.47 13.76 1.08
C GLY A 13 14.38 12.39 1.74
N ARG A 14 13.93 12.37 3.00
CA ARG A 14 13.71 11.15 3.78
C ARG A 14 12.54 11.32 4.73
N GLY A 15 11.79 10.24 4.98
CA GLY A 15 10.68 10.28 5.94
C GLY A 15 10.01 8.94 6.19
N THR A 16 9.11 8.92 7.16
CA THR A 16 8.21 7.80 7.45
C THR A 16 6.78 8.19 7.12
N THR A 17 5.96 7.22 6.72
CA THR A 17 4.52 7.44 6.57
C THR A 17 3.89 7.81 7.91
N ASP A 18 2.86 8.65 7.86
CA ASP A 18 2.03 8.98 9.02
C ASP A 18 1.09 7.82 9.40
N ALA A 19 0.25 8.04 10.43
CA ALA A 19 -0.72 7.06 10.91
C ALA A 19 -1.78 6.69 9.86
N GLN A 20 -1.93 7.46 8.78
CA GLN A 20 -2.82 7.19 7.66
C GLN A 20 -2.07 6.57 6.47
N GLY A 21 -0.79 6.22 6.63
CA GLY A 21 0.03 5.62 5.58
C GLY A 21 0.52 6.62 4.52
N LYS A 22 0.51 7.92 4.80
CA LYS A 22 0.87 8.97 3.83
C LYS A 22 2.24 9.57 4.15
N LEU A 23 3.01 9.84 3.10
CA LEU A 23 4.25 10.61 3.14
C LEU A 23 4.25 11.59 1.97
N ILE A 24 4.72 12.82 2.19
CA ILE A 24 4.79 13.86 1.15
C ILE A 24 6.21 14.44 1.13
N PHE A 25 6.80 14.47 -0.06
CA PHE A 25 7.99 15.26 -0.35
C PHE A 25 7.56 16.50 -1.14
N SER A 26 7.88 17.69 -0.61
CA SER A 26 7.47 18.99 -1.18
C SER A 26 8.67 19.76 -1.72
N ASN A 27 8.41 20.76 -2.57
CA ASN A 27 9.43 21.66 -3.12
C ASN A 27 10.53 20.95 -3.91
N LEU A 28 10.20 19.82 -4.55
CA LEU A 28 11.11 19.11 -5.44
C LEU A 28 11.23 19.86 -6.77
N ALA A 29 12.45 19.91 -7.31
CA ALA A 29 12.66 20.34 -8.69
C ALA A 29 12.00 19.35 -9.66
N PRO A 30 11.55 19.80 -10.84
CA PRO A 30 11.12 18.89 -11.89
C PRO A 30 12.25 17.94 -12.31
N GLY A 31 11.97 16.64 -12.43
CA GLY A 31 12.99 15.65 -12.74
C GLY A 31 12.59 14.21 -12.45
N VAL A 32 13.54 13.30 -12.66
CA VAL A 32 13.41 11.88 -12.30
C VAL A 32 14.03 11.66 -10.92
N TYR A 33 13.32 10.93 -10.08
CA TYR A 33 13.75 10.55 -8.74
C TYR A 33 13.59 9.05 -8.54
N ARG A 34 14.38 8.49 -7.62
CA ARG A 34 14.24 7.11 -7.15
C ARG A 34 13.71 7.12 -5.72
N LEU A 35 12.55 6.50 -5.50
CA LEU A 35 12.03 6.23 -4.16
C LEU A 35 12.53 4.86 -3.69
N LYS A 36 13.24 4.84 -2.56
CA LYS A 36 13.76 3.64 -1.91
C LYS A 36 13.07 3.44 -0.57
N GLU A 37 12.53 2.25 -0.34
CA GLU A 37 12.07 1.85 0.98
C GLU A 37 13.23 1.26 1.78
N THR A 38 13.55 1.85 2.93
CA THR A 38 14.64 1.38 3.79
C THR A 38 14.16 0.59 5.00
N ALA A 39 12.88 0.72 5.37
CA ALA A 39 12.24 -0.10 6.39
C ALA A 39 10.71 -0.03 6.27
N SER A 40 10.02 -1.16 6.34
CA SER A 40 8.54 -1.21 6.33
C SER A 40 7.91 -0.73 7.65
N GLY A 41 8.71 -0.59 8.71
CA GLY A 41 8.22 -0.25 10.05
C GLY A 41 7.49 -1.39 10.77
N SER A 42 7.48 -2.59 10.17
CA SER A 42 6.85 -3.78 10.74
C SER A 42 7.77 -5.00 10.57
N PRO A 43 7.95 -5.84 11.61
CA PRO A 43 8.68 -7.10 11.45
C PRO A 43 7.92 -8.11 10.56
N LEU A 44 6.64 -7.87 10.28
CA LEU A 44 5.80 -8.75 9.48
C LEU A 44 5.85 -8.46 7.98
N HIS A 45 6.45 -7.35 7.55
CA HIS A 45 6.49 -6.95 6.16
C HIS A 45 7.92 -6.95 5.62
N GLU A 46 8.07 -7.33 4.35
CA GLU A 46 9.27 -7.07 3.57
C GLU A 46 9.27 -5.63 3.06
N VAL A 47 10.46 -5.13 2.68
CA VAL A 47 10.56 -3.88 1.91
C VAL A 47 10.33 -4.17 0.43
N VAL A 48 9.81 -3.19 -0.31
CA VAL A 48 9.64 -3.31 -1.77
C VAL A 48 10.90 -2.87 -2.53
N ALA A 49 10.98 -3.27 -3.80
CA ALA A 49 12.01 -2.76 -4.71
C ALA A 49 11.85 -1.26 -4.94
N ASP A 50 12.98 -0.57 -5.15
CA ASP A 50 13.00 0.87 -5.42
C ASP A 50 12.19 1.22 -6.68
N GLN A 51 11.53 2.38 -6.68
CA GLN A 51 10.64 2.82 -7.76
C GLN A 51 11.07 4.17 -8.33
N ASP A 52 11.16 4.26 -9.65
CA ASP A 52 11.37 5.54 -10.34
C ASP A 52 10.07 6.35 -10.38
N VAL A 53 10.18 7.65 -10.12
CA VAL A 53 9.08 8.60 -10.16
C VAL A 53 9.50 9.85 -10.92
N ILE A 54 8.61 10.32 -11.80
CA ILE A 54 8.80 11.56 -12.55
C ILE A 54 8.00 12.65 -11.85
N VAL A 55 8.68 13.75 -11.50
CA VAL A 55 8.10 14.95 -10.95
C VAL A 55 8.00 16.00 -12.05
N THR A 56 6.78 16.42 -12.37
CA THR A 56 6.50 17.45 -13.37
C THR A 56 6.14 18.79 -12.70
N PRO A 57 6.48 19.94 -13.31
CA PRO A 57 6.20 21.25 -12.72
C PRO A 57 4.71 21.43 -12.41
N GLY A 58 4.39 21.96 -11.22
CA GLY A 58 3.02 22.33 -10.83
C GLY A 58 2.05 21.15 -10.59
N ALA A 59 2.53 19.90 -10.64
CA ALA A 59 1.70 18.72 -10.40
C ALA A 59 2.22 17.87 -9.25
N THR A 60 1.31 17.12 -8.62
CA THR A 60 1.65 16.14 -7.59
C THR A 60 1.59 14.74 -8.17
N THR A 61 2.74 14.07 -8.25
CA THR A 61 2.81 12.65 -8.59
C THR A 61 2.43 11.81 -7.38
N ARG A 62 1.53 10.83 -7.55
CA ARG A 62 1.06 9.95 -6.49
C ARG A 62 1.58 8.54 -6.73
N LEU A 63 2.10 7.92 -5.67
CA LEU A 63 2.55 6.54 -5.68
C LEU A 63 1.85 5.76 -4.57
N THR A 64 1.53 4.49 -4.84
CA THR A 64 0.99 3.57 -3.84
C THR A 64 1.97 2.43 -3.69
N ILE A 65 2.53 2.32 -2.49
CA ILE A 65 3.42 1.22 -2.10
C ILE A 65 2.57 0.19 -1.34
N THR A 66 2.82 -1.10 -1.58
CA THR A 66 2.18 -2.19 -0.84
C THR A 66 3.26 -3.19 -0.46
N ASP A 67 3.62 -3.17 0.82
CA ASP A 67 4.62 -4.07 1.37
C ASP A 67 4.03 -5.48 1.47
N PRO A 68 4.69 -6.50 0.91
CA PRO A 68 4.23 -7.86 1.06
C PRO A 68 4.54 -8.36 2.49
N PHE A 69 3.68 -9.24 2.99
CA PHE A 69 3.98 -9.95 4.24
C PHE A 69 5.18 -10.86 4.05
N ARG A 70 6.02 -10.95 5.08
CA ARG A 70 7.05 -11.98 5.19
C ARG A 70 6.39 -13.34 5.23
N ALA A 71 6.97 -14.31 4.54
CA ALA A 71 6.52 -15.70 4.65
C ALA A 71 6.71 -16.18 6.10
N ALA A 72 5.71 -16.88 6.62
CA ALA A 72 5.79 -17.47 7.95
C ALA A 72 6.42 -18.87 7.84
N LYS A 73 7.36 -19.20 8.73
CA LYS A 73 7.88 -20.57 8.80
C LYS A 73 6.94 -21.44 9.64
N VAL A 74 6.46 -22.52 9.05
CA VAL A 74 5.61 -23.51 9.73
C VAL A 74 6.45 -24.76 9.99
N LEU A 75 6.33 -25.28 11.21
CA LEU A 75 6.85 -26.58 11.60
C LEU A 75 5.68 -27.50 11.94
N LEU A 76 5.61 -28.64 11.25
CA LEU A 76 4.61 -29.68 11.47
C LEU A 76 5.27 -30.90 12.12
N GLN A 77 4.59 -31.48 13.09
CA GLN A 77 4.88 -32.80 13.64
C GLN A 77 3.60 -33.63 13.63
N ALA A 78 3.66 -34.81 13.02
CA ALA A 78 2.58 -35.78 13.04
C ALA A 78 2.93 -36.93 13.99
N LYS A 79 1.98 -37.29 14.87
CA LYS A 79 2.10 -38.39 15.80
C LYS A 79 0.79 -39.15 15.91
N ASP A 80 0.87 -40.44 16.18
CA ASP A 80 -0.25 -41.27 16.60
C ASP A 80 -0.69 -40.87 18.03
N ASP A 81 -1.98 -40.68 18.24
CA ASP A 81 -2.54 -40.13 19.48
C ASP A 81 -2.51 -41.13 20.64
N LYS A 82 -2.60 -42.43 20.36
CA LYS A 82 -2.61 -43.50 21.36
C LYS A 82 -1.21 -43.92 21.76
N THR A 83 -0.29 -44.02 20.79
CA THR A 83 1.06 -44.56 21.00
C THR A 83 2.13 -43.48 21.11
N GLY A 84 1.83 -42.24 20.69
CA GLY A 84 2.81 -41.15 20.62
C GLY A 84 3.86 -41.31 19.52
N LYS A 85 3.80 -42.39 18.72
CA LYS A 85 4.78 -42.66 17.67
C LYS A 85 4.68 -41.62 16.56
N LEU A 86 5.83 -41.13 16.12
CA LEU A 86 5.93 -40.16 15.03
C LEU A 86 5.56 -40.81 13.69
N LEU A 87 4.82 -40.07 12.86
CA LEU A 87 4.23 -40.57 11.62
C LEU A 87 4.96 -39.99 10.40
N PRO A 88 5.81 -40.78 9.72
CA PRO A 88 6.39 -40.39 8.43
C PRO A 88 5.35 -40.53 7.30
N GLY A 89 5.47 -39.70 6.27
CA GLY A 89 4.59 -39.73 5.09
C GLY A 89 3.20 -39.13 5.28
N ALA A 90 2.93 -38.51 6.42
CA ALA A 90 1.67 -37.82 6.67
C ALA A 90 1.65 -36.49 5.88
N THR A 91 0.62 -36.32 5.05
CA THR A 91 0.44 -35.11 4.23
C THR A 91 -0.58 -34.17 4.85
N VAL A 92 -0.23 -32.88 4.96
CA VAL A 92 -1.09 -31.82 5.49
C VAL A 92 -1.16 -30.69 4.48
N ASN A 93 -2.39 -30.24 4.21
CA ASN A 93 -2.69 -29.09 3.38
C ASN A 93 -3.08 -27.91 4.28
N ILE A 94 -2.36 -26.80 4.15
CA ILE A 94 -2.58 -25.55 4.87
C ILE A 94 -3.14 -24.54 3.89
N GLY A 95 -4.24 -23.88 4.25
CA GLY A 95 -4.98 -23.02 3.32
C GLY A 95 -6.12 -22.25 3.96
N THR A 96 -6.76 -21.40 3.17
CA THR A 96 -7.83 -20.49 3.61
C THR A 96 -9.22 -21.05 3.34
N GLY A 97 -9.49 -22.33 3.64
CA GLY A 97 -10.77 -23.01 3.42
C GLY A 97 -11.21 -23.19 1.95
N THR A 98 -10.95 -22.20 1.10
CA THR A 98 -11.24 -22.13 -0.34
C THR A 98 -9.99 -22.34 -1.20
N SER A 99 -8.79 -22.30 -0.63
CA SER A 99 -7.53 -22.46 -1.37
C SER A 99 -6.46 -23.10 -0.50
N THR A 100 -5.70 -24.03 -1.05
CA THR A 100 -4.49 -24.59 -0.43
C THR A 100 -3.30 -23.70 -0.77
N LEU A 101 -2.60 -23.23 0.25
CA LEU A 101 -1.44 -22.35 0.16
C LEU A 101 -0.11 -23.10 0.32
N LEU A 102 -0.10 -24.19 1.09
CA LEU A 102 1.09 -24.98 1.37
C LEU A 102 0.71 -26.44 1.61
N THR A 103 1.39 -27.37 0.96
CA THR A 103 1.28 -28.81 1.21
C THR A 103 2.59 -29.32 1.76
N LEU A 104 2.55 -30.01 2.90
CA LEU A 104 3.72 -30.58 3.56
C LEU A 104 3.53 -32.07 3.79
N THR A 105 4.61 -32.84 3.61
CA THR A 105 4.65 -34.27 3.93
C THR A 105 5.76 -34.55 4.94
N THR A 106 5.43 -35.23 6.05
CA THR A 106 6.39 -35.51 7.11
C THR A 106 7.49 -36.47 6.65
N GLY A 107 8.73 -36.17 7.02
CA GLY A 107 9.88 -37.05 6.75
C GLY A 107 9.97 -38.22 7.72
N ALA A 108 11.08 -38.97 7.67
CA ALA A 108 11.34 -40.15 8.51
C ALA A 108 11.22 -39.88 10.03
N LYS A 109 11.44 -38.63 10.46
CA LYS A 109 11.30 -38.19 11.85
C LYS A 109 9.87 -37.73 12.22
N GLY A 110 8.88 -37.96 11.36
CA GLY A 110 7.51 -37.48 11.52
C GLY A 110 7.36 -35.96 11.62
N THR A 111 8.35 -35.22 11.12
CA THR A 111 8.36 -33.74 11.09
C THR A 111 8.65 -33.22 9.70
N VAL A 112 8.22 -31.99 9.42
CA VAL A 112 8.50 -31.24 8.18
C VAL A 112 8.34 -29.75 8.46
N SER A 113 9.12 -28.91 7.78
CA SER A 113 8.95 -27.46 7.81
C SER A 113 8.81 -26.89 6.42
N GLY A 114 8.05 -25.81 6.29
CA GLY A 114 7.92 -25.07 5.03
C GLY A 114 7.58 -23.61 5.28
N GLU A 115 7.71 -22.80 4.23
CA GLU A 115 7.33 -21.40 4.24
C GLU A 115 5.89 -21.26 3.77
N LEU A 116 5.07 -20.62 4.59
CA LEU A 116 3.69 -20.29 4.29
C LEU A 116 3.65 -18.84 3.75
N PRO A 117 3.41 -18.64 2.46
CA PRO A 117 3.23 -17.30 1.91
C PRO A 117 1.96 -16.67 2.48
N MET A 118 2.09 -15.45 3.00
CA MET A 118 0.97 -14.69 3.55
C MET A 118 0.52 -13.67 2.49
N SER A 119 -0.64 -13.88 1.86
CA SER A 119 -1.14 -12.95 0.85
C SER A 119 -1.57 -11.63 1.51
N SER A 120 -1.18 -10.49 0.94
CA SER A 120 -1.74 -9.19 1.33
C SER A 120 -3.18 -9.09 0.84
N HIS A 121 -4.17 -9.15 1.74
CA HIS A 121 -5.52 -8.75 1.36
C HIS A 121 -5.55 -7.22 1.21
N LYS A 122 -5.75 -6.71 -0.01
CA LYS A 122 -6.04 -5.28 -0.20
C LYS A 122 -7.36 -4.96 0.49
N ALA A 123 -7.32 -4.22 1.60
CA ALA A 123 -8.49 -3.52 2.10
C ALA A 123 -8.81 -2.38 1.11
N SER A 124 -9.68 -2.65 0.14
CA SER A 124 -10.25 -1.61 -0.72
C SER A 124 -11.24 -0.79 0.09
N SER A 125 -10.78 0.25 0.79
CA SER A 125 -11.68 1.28 1.33
C SER A 125 -12.11 2.20 0.18
N GLY A 126 -13.22 1.85 -0.47
CA GLY A 126 -13.79 2.61 -1.57
C GLY A 126 -14.43 3.90 -1.07
N SER A 127 -13.75 5.03 -1.24
CA SER A 127 -14.40 6.34 -1.11
C SER A 127 -15.16 6.67 -2.40
N ARG A 128 -16.46 6.33 -2.46
CA ARG A 128 -17.35 6.95 -3.44
C ARG A 128 -17.57 8.41 -3.02
N ARG A 129 -16.98 9.34 -3.76
CA ARG A 129 -17.36 10.75 -3.68
C ARG A 129 -18.66 10.90 -4.48
N SER A 130 -19.77 11.16 -3.80
CA SER A 130 -20.95 11.71 -4.46
C SER A 130 -20.59 13.08 -5.03
N LYS A 131 -20.91 13.28 -6.31
CA LYS A 131 -20.73 14.55 -7.03
C LYS A 131 -21.62 15.61 -6.36
N PRO A 132 -21.12 16.80 -5.97
CA PRO A 132 -22.00 17.86 -5.47
C PRO A 132 -22.96 18.31 -6.58
N LEU A 133 -24.24 18.55 -6.24
CA LEU A 133 -25.15 19.28 -7.12
C LEU A 133 -24.56 20.67 -7.45
N PRO A 134 -24.69 21.18 -8.69
CA PRO A 134 -24.29 22.54 -9.00
C PRO A 134 -25.19 23.54 -8.27
N ALA A 135 -24.58 24.49 -7.56
CA ALA A 135 -25.26 25.63 -6.98
C ALA A 135 -25.72 26.58 -8.10
N THR A 136 -27.03 26.79 -8.25
CA THR A 136 -27.60 27.85 -9.08
C THR A 136 -27.32 29.21 -8.44
N THR A 137 -26.35 29.94 -8.97
CA THR A 137 -26.14 31.36 -8.63
C THR A 137 -27.17 32.21 -9.39
N ARG A 138 -28.14 32.79 -8.69
CA ARG A 138 -29.06 33.78 -9.25
C ARG A 138 -28.50 35.18 -8.97
N THR A 139 -27.70 35.70 -9.90
CA THR A 139 -27.22 37.10 -9.84
C THR A 139 -28.15 37.98 -10.67
N SER A 140 -28.99 38.78 -10.02
CA SER A 140 -29.67 39.93 -10.66
C SER A 140 -29.41 41.19 -9.85
N ARG A 141 -28.30 41.84 -10.24
CA ARG A 141 -27.87 43.25 -10.20
C ARG A 141 -28.80 44.28 -9.49
N PRO A 142 -28.26 45.15 -8.61
CA PRO A 142 -28.98 46.36 -8.16
C PRO A 142 -28.93 47.45 -9.25
N ARG A 143 -30.01 48.22 -9.41
CA ARG A 143 -30.07 49.42 -10.26
C ARG A 143 -30.58 50.60 -9.44
N SER A 144 -29.70 51.56 -9.16
CA SER A 144 -30.00 52.94 -8.74
C SER A 144 -28.83 53.80 -9.28
N SER A 145 -28.94 55.04 -9.75
CA SER A 145 -30.04 55.96 -10.07
C SER A 145 -29.48 57.05 -11.01
N GLN A 146 -30.36 57.66 -11.81
CA GLN A 146 -30.36 59.04 -12.33
C GLN A 146 -29.16 59.64 -13.09
N ARG A 147 -29.42 60.16 -14.31
CA ARG A 147 -29.59 61.61 -14.56
C ARG A 147 -30.33 61.89 -15.89
N LEU A 148 -31.14 62.96 -15.85
CA LEU A 148 -32.10 63.58 -16.78
C LEU A 148 -31.43 64.49 -17.86
N PRO A 149 -32.12 65.33 -18.70
CA PRO A 149 -33.49 65.35 -19.26
C PRO A 149 -33.61 65.69 -20.79
N ALA A 150 -34.87 65.63 -21.27
CA ALA A 150 -35.61 66.47 -22.25
C ALA A 150 -35.23 66.62 -23.75
N THR A 151 -36.22 66.33 -24.61
CA THR A 151 -36.58 67.22 -25.73
C THR A 151 -38.08 67.13 -26.04
N ARG A 152 -38.83 68.20 -25.72
CA ARG A 152 -39.75 68.89 -26.63
C ARG A 152 -39.88 70.33 -26.15
#